data_AF-A0AAU0RV79-F1
#
_entry.id   AF-A0AAU0RV79-F1
#
_cell.length_a   1.000
_cell.length_b   1.000
_cell.length_c   1.000
_cell.angle_alpha   90.00
_cell.angle_beta   90.00
_cell.angle_gamma   90.00
#
_symmetry.space_group_name_H-M   'P 1'
#
loop_
_entity.id
_entity.type
_entity.pdbx_description
1 polymer ?
#
loop_
_entity_poly.entity_id
_entity_poly.type
_entity_poly.pdbx_seq_one_letter_code
_entity_poly.pdbx_strand_id
1 'polypeptide(L)'
;MNNITPFSALLGGSLMSLALTAHANVPFAINDKSFDQYSWVTTHNSYEKINQNLAELPRQLRDGVRGFMLDLYVNDTNKAAEVIKVCHKTIACYGAWSNQLKNEFIPFLKDNPSEVVTLFLETYVERKHLQTVFETIPELAHYSFNPDNFSGSNWPTLSEMAKNNNRLILLTDRAHVSGDYTVNGKTITVLYESDWVVSNHWSTLGMTTLSHDWSCPARNPNLPISTAKVNQATGKGSWNRLFLMNQFHGGTSTIFDSAAKDNNLTYLARRVETCGKTPNFIGINNYQNGDTTPYAKALSEGGIYFWEENNADRKQDAVCVVPRGKTTLSLPTRGCENDEARSLSLSGMAKGTRITVSDSKDGNQNDDYTVINLKRDIGINERVVIPTFDADYNNNTYHVVNYRNNGLDGKVSRIVVDESTSDSLRPIMMMYEGNNISQNRVCTVPLNVSDSFNMKTHKHGCRNDEVRSLKLFKATKGSSLVFAGNPNGSHNQGVTEISILKDIDFPVRINSFDTSFTNEYVRVVHRGNKIDGKISHTQVHYKNPLLK
;
A
#
# COMPACT_ATOMS: atom_id res chain seq x y z
N MET A 1 -51.69 -32.26 56.05
CA MET A 1 -51.81 -30.82 56.38
C MET A 1 -50.94 -30.09 55.37
N ASN A 2 -51.55 -29.63 54.27
CA ASN A 2 -51.73 -28.20 53.92
C ASN A 2 -50.42 -27.63 53.32
N ASN A 3 -50.30 -27.10 52.11
CA ASN A 3 -51.28 -26.44 51.24
C ASN A 3 -50.83 -26.44 49.77
N ILE A 4 -51.83 -26.27 48.91
CA ILE A 4 -51.83 -26.11 47.45
C ILE A 4 -51.60 -24.63 47.08
N THR A 5 -50.80 -24.33 46.05
CA THR A 5 -51.18 -23.52 44.85
C THR A 5 -49.99 -23.27 43.90
N PRO A 6 -50.23 -23.10 42.57
CA PRO A 6 -49.25 -23.38 41.52
C PRO A 6 -48.51 -22.14 41.01
N PHE A 7 -47.30 -22.38 40.48
CA PHE A 7 -46.47 -21.41 39.77
C PHE A 7 -47.02 -21.18 38.35
N SER A 8 -47.49 -19.96 38.07
CA SER A 8 -47.75 -19.49 36.71
C SER A 8 -46.42 -19.15 36.02
N ALA A 9 -46.11 -19.84 34.92
CA ALA A 9 -45.00 -19.51 34.04
C ALA A 9 -45.34 -18.26 33.22
N LEU A 10 -44.68 -17.14 33.51
CA LEU A 10 -44.61 -15.99 32.61
C LEU A 10 -43.43 -16.21 31.65
N LEU A 11 -43.76 -16.45 30.38
CA LEU A 11 -42.81 -16.33 29.26
C LEU A 11 -42.34 -14.87 29.17
N GLY A 12 -41.15 -14.59 29.70
CA GLY A 12 -40.42 -13.36 29.43
C GLY A 12 -39.87 -13.39 28.00
N GLY A 13 -40.49 -12.62 27.11
CA GLY A 13 -39.95 -12.34 25.79
C GLY A 13 -38.62 -11.61 25.91
N SER A 14 -37.54 -12.27 25.51
CA SER A 14 -36.22 -11.65 25.37
C SER A 14 -36.25 -10.74 24.14
N LEU A 15 -36.41 -9.43 24.35
CA LEU A 15 -36.09 -8.44 23.32
C LEU A 15 -34.60 -8.55 23.02
N MET A 16 -34.28 -9.22 21.92
CA MET A 16 -32.95 -9.19 21.31
C MET A 16 -32.77 -7.80 20.72
N SER A 17 -32.14 -6.90 21.47
CA SER A 17 -31.72 -5.60 20.96
C SER A 17 -30.71 -5.83 19.83
N LEU A 18 -31.14 -5.64 18.58
CA LEU A 18 -30.22 -5.40 17.47
C LEU A 18 -29.48 -4.10 17.77
N ALA A 19 -28.29 -4.22 18.33
CA ALA A 19 -27.32 -3.13 18.31
C ALA A 19 -26.89 -2.96 16.85
N LEU A 20 -27.51 -2.01 16.15
CA LEU A 20 -26.87 -1.36 15.01
C LEU A 20 -25.57 -0.75 15.53
N THR A 21 -24.45 -1.41 15.28
CA THR A 21 -23.14 -0.78 15.41
C THR A 21 -23.12 0.38 14.42
N ALA A 22 -23.31 1.59 14.93
CA ALA A 22 -22.89 2.80 14.24
C ALA A 22 -21.42 2.59 13.88
N HIS A 23 -21.11 2.57 12.59
CA HIS A 23 -19.74 2.50 12.09
C HIS A 23 -19.02 3.72 12.62
N ALA A 24 -18.29 3.56 13.73
CA ALA A 24 -17.25 4.49 14.10
C ALA A 24 -16.37 4.67 12.86
N ASN A 25 -16.05 5.91 12.51
CA ASN A 25 -15.09 6.23 11.44
C ASN A 25 -13.76 5.52 11.74
N VAL A 26 -13.61 4.29 11.26
CA VAL A 26 -12.33 3.60 11.21
C VAL A 26 -11.53 4.41 10.19
N PRO A 27 -10.40 5.04 10.56
CA PRO A 27 -9.61 5.85 9.63
C PRO A 27 -9.14 5.05 8.41
N PHE A 28 -9.18 3.71 8.47
CA PHE A 28 -8.92 2.79 7.37
C PHE A 28 -10.16 2.21 6.67
N ALA A 29 -11.39 2.64 7.01
CA ALA A 29 -12.56 2.21 6.24
C ALA A 29 -12.39 2.66 4.78
N ILE A 30 -12.25 1.67 3.88
CA ILE A 30 -12.27 1.91 2.46
C ILE A 30 -13.72 2.26 2.14
N ASN A 31 -13.97 3.52 1.76
CA ASN A 31 -15.28 3.90 1.23
C ASN A 31 -15.62 2.96 0.07
N ASP A 32 -16.87 2.51 0.00
CA ASP A 32 -17.39 1.77 -1.15
C ASP A 32 -17.28 2.65 -2.40
N LYS A 33 -16.47 2.21 -3.36
CA LYS A 33 -16.12 2.95 -4.59
C LYS A 33 -16.84 2.36 -5.79
N SER A 34 -16.94 3.14 -6.86
CA SER A 34 -17.42 2.61 -8.14
C SER A 34 -16.44 1.59 -8.70
N PHE A 35 -16.94 0.60 -9.45
CA PHE A 35 -16.13 -0.50 -10.00
C PHE A 35 -14.89 0.00 -10.78
N ASP A 36 -15.02 1.10 -11.53
CA ASP A 36 -13.93 1.71 -12.29
C ASP A 36 -12.83 2.39 -11.45
N GLN A 37 -12.95 2.41 -10.13
CA GLN A 37 -11.95 2.98 -9.21
C GLN A 37 -11.09 1.91 -8.52
N TYR A 38 -11.27 0.64 -8.88
CA TYR A 38 -10.45 -0.46 -8.40
C TYR A 38 -9.50 -0.97 -9.49
N SER A 39 -8.38 -1.49 -9.02
CA SER A 39 -7.35 -2.19 -9.78
C SER A 39 -7.25 -3.61 -9.24
N TRP A 40 -7.37 -4.61 -10.12
CA TRP A 40 -7.30 -6.02 -9.77
C TRP A 40 -6.14 -6.71 -10.46
N VAL A 41 -5.54 -7.66 -9.74
CA VAL A 41 -4.70 -8.69 -10.35
C VAL A 41 -5.54 -9.49 -11.32
N THR A 42 -5.02 -9.66 -12.53
CA THR A 42 -5.64 -10.42 -13.61
C THR A 42 -4.64 -11.44 -14.15
N THR A 43 -5.06 -12.69 -14.28
CA THR A 43 -4.18 -13.78 -14.72
C THR A 43 -4.33 -14.04 -16.21
N HIS A 44 -3.23 -13.96 -16.96
CA HIS A 44 -3.17 -14.32 -18.38
C HIS A 44 -3.21 -15.83 -18.56
N ASN A 45 -4.04 -16.35 -19.49
CA ASN A 45 -4.31 -17.78 -19.66
C ASN A 45 -4.51 -18.49 -18.31
N SER A 46 -5.49 -18.02 -17.54
CA SER A 46 -5.64 -18.38 -16.12
C SER A 46 -5.78 -19.89 -15.86
N TYR A 47 -6.22 -20.61 -16.88
CA TYR A 47 -6.41 -22.06 -16.89
C TYR A 47 -5.09 -22.84 -17.10
N GLU A 48 -4.04 -22.19 -17.60
CA GLU A 48 -2.73 -22.79 -17.86
C GLU A 48 -1.89 -22.79 -16.58
N LYS A 49 -1.91 -23.93 -15.88
CA LYS A 49 -1.22 -24.09 -14.58
C LYS A 49 0.25 -23.68 -14.60
N ILE A 50 0.96 -23.92 -15.71
CA ILE A 50 2.37 -23.57 -15.85
C ILE A 50 2.58 -22.05 -15.77
N ASN A 51 1.67 -21.26 -16.35
CA ASN A 51 1.75 -19.80 -16.30
C ASN A 51 1.40 -19.22 -14.92
N GLN A 52 0.79 -20.02 -14.05
CA GLN A 52 0.28 -19.58 -12.75
C GLN A 52 0.98 -20.30 -11.58
N ASN A 53 2.22 -20.76 -11.77
CA ASN A 53 3.00 -21.48 -10.76
C ASN A 53 2.21 -22.66 -10.14
N LEU A 54 1.59 -23.46 -11.00
CA LEU A 54 0.75 -24.61 -10.67
C LEU A 54 -0.53 -24.28 -9.88
N ALA A 55 -0.87 -23.01 -9.68
CA ALA A 55 -2.11 -22.62 -9.04
C ALA A 55 -3.29 -22.76 -10.00
N GLU A 56 -4.27 -23.57 -9.61
CA GLU A 56 -5.55 -23.65 -10.31
C GLU A 56 -6.45 -22.46 -9.98
N LEU A 57 -7.48 -22.25 -10.81
CA LEU A 57 -8.45 -21.17 -10.70
C LEU A 57 -9.05 -21.02 -9.28
N PRO A 58 -9.45 -22.10 -8.55
CA PRO A 58 -9.92 -21.95 -7.17
C PRO A 58 -8.89 -21.34 -6.22
N ARG A 59 -7.60 -21.60 -6.43
CA ARG A 59 -6.53 -20.98 -5.63
C ARG A 59 -6.33 -19.52 -6.00
N GLN A 60 -6.30 -19.20 -7.30
CA GLN A 60 -6.22 -17.83 -7.79
C GLN A 60 -7.34 -16.95 -7.21
N LEU A 61 -8.58 -17.45 -7.21
CA LEU A 61 -9.74 -16.79 -6.60
C LEU A 61 -9.55 -16.53 -5.10
N ARG A 62 -9.11 -17.53 -4.33
CA ARG A 62 -8.85 -17.38 -2.89
C ARG A 62 -7.72 -16.40 -2.59
N ASP A 63 -6.71 -16.35 -3.46
CA ASP A 63 -5.53 -15.50 -3.29
C ASP A 63 -5.80 -14.04 -3.70
N GLY A 64 -7.00 -13.72 -4.20
CA GLY A 64 -7.44 -12.35 -4.46
C GLY A 64 -7.47 -11.94 -5.94
N VAL A 65 -7.21 -12.86 -6.87
CA VAL A 65 -7.38 -12.59 -8.31
C VAL A 65 -8.86 -12.38 -8.62
N ARG A 66 -9.17 -11.34 -9.39
CA ARG A 66 -10.56 -10.99 -9.80
C ARG A 66 -10.74 -10.78 -11.30
N GLY A 67 -9.67 -10.83 -12.07
CA GLY A 67 -9.71 -10.89 -13.53
C GLY A 67 -9.10 -12.19 -14.05
N PHE A 68 -9.75 -12.83 -15.02
CA PHE A 68 -9.29 -14.10 -15.59
C PHE A 68 -9.36 -14.06 -17.11
N MET A 69 -8.24 -14.27 -17.80
CA MET A 69 -8.20 -14.41 -19.26
C MET A 69 -8.32 -15.88 -19.65
N LEU A 70 -9.32 -16.21 -20.46
CA LEU A 70 -9.64 -17.57 -20.89
C LEU A 70 -9.79 -17.62 -22.41
N ASP A 71 -9.22 -18.66 -23.03
CA ASP A 71 -9.28 -18.86 -24.48
C ASP A 71 -10.30 -19.95 -24.78
N LEU A 72 -11.36 -19.60 -25.48
CA LEU A 72 -12.48 -20.50 -25.76
C LEU A 72 -12.34 -21.10 -27.16
N TYR A 73 -12.28 -22.44 -27.22
CA TYR A 73 -12.24 -23.20 -28.47
C TYR A 73 -13.42 -24.16 -28.56
N VAL A 74 -13.86 -24.42 -29.80
CA VAL A 74 -14.89 -25.42 -30.08
C VAL A 74 -14.35 -26.80 -29.73
N ASN A 75 -15.22 -27.63 -29.15
CA ASN A 75 -14.96 -29.04 -28.90
C ASN A 75 -15.98 -29.89 -29.67
N ASP A 76 -15.51 -30.66 -30.64
CA ASP A 76 -16.37 -31.44 -31.54
C ASP A 76 -16.89 -32.77 -30.91
N THR A 77 -16.90 -32.87 -29.57
CA THR A 77 -17.22 -34.12 -28.84
C THR A 77 -18.72 -34.44 -28.77
N ASN A 78 -19.59 -33.74 -29.53
CA ASN A 78 -21.06 -33.88 -29.58
C ASN A 78 -21.81 -33.75 -28.24
N LYS A 79 -21.13 -33.44 -27.13
CA LYS A 79 -21.77 -33.23 -25.82
C LYS A 79 -22.03 -31.75 -25.58
N ALA A 80 -23.30 -31.37 -25.40
CA ALA A 80 -23.70 -29.98 -25.20
C ALA A 80 -22.91 -29.26 -24.09
N ALA A 81 -22.74 -29.89 -22.92
CA ALA A 81 -21.98 -29.30 -21.82
C ALA A 81 -20.48 -29.15 -22.12
N GLU A 82 -19.93 -29.91 -23.06
CA GLU A 82 -18.49 -29.90 -23.36
C GLU A 82 -18.18 -29.17 -24.67
N VAL A 83 -19.17 -28.56 -25.35
CA VAL A 83 -19.04 -27.93 -26.69
C VAL A 83 -18.02 -26.79 -26.74
N ILE A 84 -17.66 -26.22 -25.58
CA ILE A 84 -16.57 -25.26 -25.42
C ILE A 84 -15.53 -25.87 -24.47
N LYS A 85 -14.28 -25.87 -24.91
CA LYS A 85 -13.10 -26.20 -24.13
C LYS A 85 -12.22 -24.97 -23.95
N VAL A 86 -11.47 -24.92 -22.85
CA VAL A 86 -10.48 -23.86 -22.64
C VAL A 86 -9.10 -24.38 -22.97
N CYS A 87 -8.41 -23.71 -23.90
CA CYS A 87 -7.16 -24.21 -24.45
C CYS A 87 -6.20 -23.10 -24.81
N HIS A 88 -4.90 -23.32 -24.57
CA HIS A 88 -3.87 -22.49 -25.16
C HIS A 88 -3.66 -22.97 -26.60
N LYS A 89 -4.13 -22.16 -27.55
CA LYS A 89 -4.32 -22.57 -28.96
C LYS A 89 -5.19 -23.84 -29.03
N THR A 90 -5.08 -24.62 -30.10
CA THR A 90 -5.80 -25.90 -30.23
C THR A 90 -5.08 -27.10 -29.62
N ILE A 91 -3.88 -26.90 -29.05
CA ILE A 91 -2.94 -27.99 -28.71
C ILE A 91 -2.93 -28.39 -27.24
N ALA A 92 -3.21 -27.45 -26.31
CA ALA A 92 -3.13 -27.70 -24.88
C ALA A 92 -4.45 -27.30 -24.22
N CYS A 93 -5.27 -28.28 -23.88
CA CYS A 93 -6.64 -28.07 -23.40
C CYS A 93 -6.81 -28.53 -21.95
N TYR A 94 -7.56 -27.74 -21.18
CA TYR A 94 -7.64 -27.83 -19.73
C TYR A 94 -9.07 -28.13 -19.24
N GLY A 95 -9.90 -28.72 -20.11
CA GLY A 95 -11.25 -29.15 -19.82
C GLY A 95 -12.34 -28.27 -20.41
N ALA A 96 -13.59 -28.64 -20.15
CA ALA A 96 -14.77 -27.92 -20.61
C ALA A 96 -14.95 -26.60 -19.84
N TRP A 97 -15.32 -25.53 -20.54
CA TRP A 97 -15.55 -24.22 -19.92
C TRP A 97 -16.72 -24.24 -18.93
N SER A 98 -17.74 -25.04 -19.23
CA SER A 98 -18.88 -25.30 -18.34
C SER A 98 -18.44 -25.84 -16.97
N ASN A 99 -17.41 -26.67 -16.91
CA ASN A 99 -16.91 -27.23 -15.65
C ASN A 99 -16.25 -26.15 -14.79
N GLN A 100 -15.47 -25.24 -15.38
CA GLN A 100 -14.85 -24.13 -14.63
C GLN A 100 -15.92 -23.17 -14.10
N LEU A 101 -16.91 -22.82 -14.92
CA LEU A 101 -18.06 -22.01 -14.47
C LEU A 101 -18.79 -22.68 -13.30
N LYS A 102 -19.16 -23.96 -13.45
CA LYS A 102 -19.98 -24.69 -12.47
C LYS A 102 -19.25 -25.03 -11.18
N ASN A 103 -17.99 -25.41 -11.26
CA ASN A 103 -17.26 -26.00 -10.14
C ASN A 103 -16.29 -25.03 -9.47
N GLU A 104 -16.01 -23.87 -10.08
CA GLU A 104 -14.98 -22.95 -9.57
C GLU A 104 -15.55 -21.54 -9.38
N PHE A 105 -16.08 -20.91 -10.44
CA PHE A 105 -16.56 -19.52 -10.36
C PHE A 105 -17.90 -19.37 -9.63
N ILE A 106 -18.91 -20.20 -9.95
CA ILE A 106 -20.22 -20.13 -9.27
C ILE A 106 -20.09 -20.44 -7.77
N PRO A 107 -19.40 -21.51 -7.33
CA PRO A 107 -19.21 -21.78 -5.91
C PRO A 107 -18.49 -20.63 -5.19
N PHE A 108 -17.45 -20.06 -5.79
CA PHE A 108 -16.77 -18.90 -5.22
C PHE A 108 -17.72 -17.71 -5.03
N LEU A 109 -18.55 -17.38 -6.03
CA LEU A 109 -19.50 -16.28 -5.93
C LEU A 109 -20.59 -16.54 -4.88
N LYS A 110 -21.01 -17.80 -4.67
CA LYS A 110 -21.93 -18.19 -3.58
C LYS A 110 -21.32 -17.93 -2.22
N ASP A 111 -20.10 -18.41 -2.02
CA ASP A 111 -19.42 -18.36 -0.74
C ASP A 111 -18.95 -16.93 -0.39
N ASN A 112 -18.80 -16.07 -1.39
CA ASN A 112 -18.28 -14.71 -1.25
C ASN A 112 -19.25 -13.68 -1.85
N PRO A 113 -20.34 -13.32 -1.16
CA PRO A 113 -21.43 -12.50 -1.72
C PRO A 113 -21.03 -11.05 -2.04
N SER A 114 -19.93 -10.54 -1.49
CA SER A 114 -19.39 -9.19 -1.77
C SER A 114 -18.44 -9.14 -2.96
N GLU A 115 -18.05 -10.28 -3.52
CA GLU A 115 -16.99 -10.35 -4.53
C GLU A 115 -17.53 -10.27 -5.95
N VAL A 116 -16.83 -9.51 -6.80
CA VAL A 116 -17.10 -9.37 -8.23
C VAL A 116 -15.96 -9.99 -9.03
N VAL A 117 -16.28 -10.82 -10.02
CA VAL A 117 -15.32 -11.51 -10.89
C VAL A 117 -15.51 -11.09 -12.34
N THR A 118 -14.41 -10.85 -13.04
CA THR A 118 -14.39 -10.50 -14.47
C THR A 118 -13.69 -11.59 -15.27
N LEU A 119 -14.37 -12.11 -16.29
CA LEU A 119 -13.79 -13.05 -17.26
C LEU A 119 -13.59 -12.33 -18.60
N PHE A 120 -12.35 -12.31 -19.07
CA PHE A 120 -11.96 -11.90 -20.42
C PHE A 120 -11.88 -13.14 -21.30
N LEU A 121 -12.67 -13.19 -22.36
CA LEU A 121 -12.87 -14.35 -23.21
C LEU A 121 -12.27 -14.09 -24.58
N GLU A 122 -11.09 -14.66 -24.84
CA GLU A 122 -10.54 -14.74 -26.19
C GLU A 122 -11.29 -15.85 -26.95
N THR A 123 -12.13 -15.46 -27.89
CA THR A 123 -13.22 -16.31 -28.37
C THR A 123 -12.97 -16.80 -29.79
N TYR A 124 -12.83 -18.13 -29.93
CA TYR A 124 -12.78 -18.86 -31.20
C TYR A 124 -14.04 -19.72 -31.42
N VAL A 125 -15.14 -19.39 -30.73
CA VAL A 125 -16.43 -20.08 -30.82
C VAL A 125 -17.51 -19.15 -31.37
N GLU A 126 -18.63 -19.72 -31.82
CA GLU A 126 -19.80 -18.97 -32.27
C GLU A 126 -20.82 -18.76 -31.12
N ARG A 127 -21.73 -17.80 -31.32
CA ARG A 127 -22.83 -17.47 -30.39
C ARG A 127 -23.63 -18.71 -29.97
N LYS A 128 -23.89 -19.63 -30.90
CA LYS A 128 -24.66 -20.86 -30.63
C LYS A 128 -23.96 -21.78 -29.60
N HIS A 129 -22.63 -21.80 -29.57
CA HIS A 129 -21.88 -22.61 -28.61
C HIS A 129 -21.98 -22.01 -27.21
N LEU A 130 -21.90 -20.68 -27.08
CA LEU A 130 -22.12 -19.98 -25.81
C LEU A 130 -23.54 -20.22 -25.28
N GLN A 131 -24.56 -20.06 -26.14
CA GLN A 131 -25.95 -20.37 -25.80
C GLN A 131 -26.09 -21.82 -25.29
N THR A 132 -25.49 -22.78 -25.98
CA THR A 132 -25.51 -24.20 -25.58
C THR A 132 -24.88 -24.40 -24.19
N VAL A 133 -23.73 -23.79 -23.90
CA VAL A 133 -23.13 -23.88 -22.56
C VAL A 133 -24.00 -23.24 -21.50
N PHE A 134 -24.54 -22.05 -21.76
CA PHE A 134 -25.39 -21.34 -20.81
C PHE A 134 -26.68 -22.11 -20.48
N GLU A 135 -27.28 -22.79 -21.45
CA GLU A 135 -28.44 -23.67 -21.22
C GLU A 135 -28.13 -24.84 -20.28
N THR A 136 -26.88 -25.31 -20.24
CA THR A 136 -26.45 -26.34 -19.27
C THR A 136 -26.20 -25.79 -17.86
N ILE A 137 -26.11 -24.47 -17.70
CA ILE A 137 -25.86 -23.80 -16.41
C ILE A 137 -26.82 -22.60 -16.20
N PRO A 138 -28.15 -22.81 -16.09
CA PRO A 138 -29.10 -21.71 -15.92
C PRO A 138 -28.85 -20.84 -14.68
N GLU A 139 -28.20 -21.39 -13.66
CA GLU A 139 -27.85 -20.68 -12.43
C GLU A 139 -26.89 -19.50 -12.68
N LEU A 140 -26.09 -19.55 -13.76
CA LEU A 140 -25.13 -18.49 -14.10
C LEU A 140 -25.83 -17.13 -14.28
N ALA A 141 -27.07 -17.14 -14.79
CA ALA A 141 -27.90 -15.95 -14.99
C ALA A 141 -28.19 -15.19 -13.69
N HIS A 142 -28.04 -15.83 -12.51
CA HIS A 142 -28.26 -15.15 -11.23
C HIS A 142 -27.10 -14.22 -10.86
N TYR A 143 -25.92 -14.44 -11.42
CA TYR A 143 -24.71 -13.68 -11.11
C TYR A 143 -24.31 -12.70 -12.22
N SER A 144 -24.81 -12.92 -13.45
CA SER A 144 -24.41 -12.15 -14.63
C SER A 144 -24.62 -10.64 -14.41
N PHE A 145 -23.55 -9.88 -14.65
CA PHE A 145 -23.61 -8.44 -14.68
C PHE A 145 -24.31 -7.98 -15.96
N ASN A 146 -25.43 -7.27 -15.80
CA ASN A 146 -26.09 -6.56 -16.90
C ASN A 146 -26.06 -5.05 -16.61
N PRO A 147 -25.43 -4.23 -17.47
CA PRO A 147 -25.35 -2.78 -17.27
C PRO A 147 -26.73 -2.10 -17.24
N ASP A 148 -27.76 -2.66 -17.86
CA ASP A 148 -29.12 -2.10 -17.87
C ASP A 148 -29.81 -2.14 -16.50
N ASN A 149 -29.31 -2.97 -15.58
CA ASN A 149 -29.76 -2.98 -14.18
C ASN A 149 -29.32 -1.73 -13.40
N PHE A 150 -28.48 -0.87 -13.99
CA PHE A 150 -27.90 0.31 -13.32
C PHE A 150 -28.15 1.59 -14.13
N SER A 151 -29.04 2.45 -13.66
CA SER A 151 -29.39 3.71 -14.35
C SER A 151 -28.43 4.87 -14.07
N GLY A 152 -27.46 4.69 -13.18
CA GLY A 152 -26.49 5.72 -12.78
C GLY A 152 -25.59 6.21 -13.93
N SER A 153 -25.03 7.40 -13.76
CA SER A 153 -24.09 8.02 -14.72
C SER A 153 -22.65 7.52 -14.60
N ASN A 154 -22.36 6.68 -13.59
CA ASN A 154 -21.07 6.04 -13.36
C ASN A 154 -21.27 4.53 -13.26
N TRP A 155 -20.15 3.78 -13.28
CA TRP A 155 -20.18 2.38 -12.87
C TRP A 155 -20.81 2.24 -11.48
N PRO A 156 -21.59 1.18 -11.24
CA PRO A 156 -22.08 0.89 -9.90
C PRO A 156 -20.92 0.64 -8.94
N THR A 157 -21.19 0.89 -7.66
CA THR A 157 -20.30 0.51 -6.56
C THR A 157 -20.25 -1.01 -6.38
N LEU A 158 -19.20 -1.51 -5.72
CA LEU A 158 -19.12 -2.95 -5.42
C LEU A 158 -20.28 -3.40 -4.52
N SER A 159 -20.72 -2.55 -3.58
CA SER A 159 -21.91 -2.84 -2.76
C SER A 159 -23.20 -2.90 -3.59
N GLU A 160 -23.39 -2.00 -4.57
CA GLU A 160 -24.55 -2.05 -5.46
C GLU A 160 -24.54 -3.28 -6.36
N MET A 161 -23.39 -3.66 -6.89
CA MET A 161 -23.22 -4.90 -7.66
C MET A 161 -23.54 -6.12 -6.79
N ALA A 162 -23.07 -6.12 -5.55
CA ALA A 162 -23.31 -7.21 -4.61
C ALA A 162 -24.78 -7.33 -4.20
N LYS A 163 -25.41 -6.20 -3.84
CA LYS A 163 -26.82 -6.12 -3.48
C LYS A 163 -27.74 -6.65 -4.57
N ASN A 164 -27.42 -6.38 -5.84
CA ASN A 164 -28.21 -6.84 -6.99
C ASN A 164 -27.72 -8.20 -7.56
N ASN A 165 -26.74 -8.84 -6.91
CA ASN A 165 -26.08 -10.06 -7.39
C ASN A 165 -25.57 -10.00 -8.84
N ASN A 166 -25.22 -8.80 -9.33
CA ASN A 166 -24.67 -8.57 -10.67
C ASN A 166 -23.13 -8.57 -10.58
N ARG A 167 -22.55 -9.75 -10.32
CA ARG A 167 -21.18 -9.90 -9.83
C ARG A 167 -20.25 -10.71 -10.75
N LEU A 168 -20.75 -11.23 -11.87
CA LEU A 168 -19.95 -11.91 -12.89
C LEU A 168 -19.99 -11.12 -14.20
N ILE A 169 -18.88 -10.46 -14.52
CA ILE A 169 -18.72 -9.73 -15.78
C ILE A 169 -18.10 -10.66 -16.82
N LEU A 170 -18.75 -10.79 -17.97
CA LEU A 170 -18.25 -11.55 -19.12
C LEU A 170 -17.91 -10.58 -20.25
N LEU A 171 -16.64 -10.50 -20.64
CA LEU A 171 -16.15 -9.67 -21.74
C LEU A 171 -15.59 -10.56 -22.83
N THR A 172 -16.00 -10.35 -24.08
CA THR A 172 -15.49 -11.11 -25.24
C THR A 172 -14.78 -10.19 -26.23
N ASP A 173 -13.72 -10.70 -26.86
CA ASP A 173 -13.00 -10.01 -27.94
C ASP A 173 -13.75 -10.04 -29.29
N ARG A 174 -14.89 -10.74 -29.39
CA ARG A 174 -15.66 -10.89 -30.63
C ARG A 174 -17.06 -10.29 -30.55
N ALA A 175 -17.32 -9.24 -31.33
CA ALA A 175 -18.63 -8.58 -31.38
C ALA A 175 -19.79 -9.55 -31.71
N HIS A 176 -19.59 -10.51 -32.61
CA HIS A 176 -20.64 -11.44 -33.06
C HIS A 176 -21.11 -12.44 -31.99
N VAL A 177 -20.38 -12.58 -30.88
CA VAL A 177 -20.80 -13.39 -29.71
C VAL A 177 -21.20 -12.55 -28.50
N SER A 178 -21.14 -11.22 -28.58
CA SER A 178 -21.62 -10.32 -27.52
C SER A 178 -23.15 -10.15 -27.53
N GLY A 179 -23.72 -9.61 -26.45
CA GLY A 179 -25.15 -9.34 -26.27
C GLY A 179 -25.82 -10.29 -25.28
N ASP A 180 -27.14 -10.22 -25.24
CA ASP A 180 -27.97 -10.94 -24.27
C ASP A 180 -28.35 -12.35 -24.71
N TYR A 181 -28.21 -13.29 -23.78
CA TYR A 181 -28.57 -14.70 -23.93
C TYR A 181 -29.73 -15.00 -23.00
N THR A 182 -30.83 -15.52 -23.53
CA THR A 182 -31.98 -15.92 -22.71
C THR A 182 -31.82 -17.36 -22.28
N VAL A 183 -31.84 -17.60 -20.97
CA VAL A 183 -31.79 -18.94 -20.36
C VAL A 183 -32.83 -19.02 -19.25
N ASN A 184 -33.80 -19.92 -19.40
CA ASN A 184 -34.90 -20.12 -18.45
C ASN A 184 -35.61 -18.81 -18.03
N GLY A 185 -35.86 -17.92 -19.00
CA GLY A 185 -36.52 -16.63 -18.76
C GLY A 185 -35.68 -15.59 -18.05
N LYS A 186 -34.38 -15.84 -17.84
CA LYS A 186 -33.40 -14.89 -17.31
C LYS A 186 -32.36 -14.56 -18.39
N THR A 187 -31.65 -13.45 -18.18
CA THR A 187 -30.64 -12.95 -19.12
C THR A 187 -29.24 -13.20 -18.59
N ILE A 188 -28.36 -13.70 -19.46
CA ILE A 188 -26.91 -13.64 -19.30
C ILE A 188 -26.39 -12.65 -20.33
N THR A 189 -25.66 -11.63 -19.88
CA THR A 189 -25.12 -10.59 -20.76
C THR A 189 -23.63 -10.83 -20.99
N VAL A 190 -23.21 -10.90 -22.25
CA VAL A 190 -21.79 -10.95 -22.65
C VAL A 190 -21.42 -9.63 -23.32
N LEU A 191 -20.49 -8.88 -22.73
CA LEU A 191 -20.10 -7.55 -23.19
C LEU A 191 -19.01 -7.64 -24.26
N TYR A 192 -19.09 -6.84 -25.32
CA TYR A 192 -18.00 -6.72 -26.30
C TYR A 192 -16.86 -5.86 -25.73
N GLU A 193 -15.67 -6.44 -25.53
CA GLU A 193 -14.57 -5.79 -24.79
C GLU A 193 -14.26 -4.37 -25.29
N SER A 194 -14.16 -4.18 -26.61
CA SER A 194 -13.83 -2.87 -27.21
C SER A 194 -14.89 -1.78 -26.97
N ASP A 195 -16.08 -2.12 -26.47
CA ASP A 195 -17.07 -1.13 -26.06
C ASP A 195 -16.86 -0.61 -24.63
N TRP A 196 -16.18 -1.36 -23.76
CA TRP A 196 -16.08 -1.10 -22.31
C TRP A 196 -14.66 -0.90 -21.80
N VAL A 197 -13.68 -1.47 -22.48
CA VAL A 197 -12.28 -1.59 -22.04
C VAL A 197 -11.36 -1.04 -23.14
N VAL A 198 -10.29 -0.35 -22.74
CA VAL A 198 -9.09 -0.19 -23.56
C VAL A 198 -8.00 -1.14 -23.05
N SER A 199 -7.11 -1.58 -23.91
CA SER A 199 -5.97 -2.40 -23.53
C SER A 199 -4.73 -2.04 -24.34
N ASN A 200 -3.55 -2.20 -23.75
CA ASN A 200 -2.30 -2.06 -24.48
C ASN A 200 -1.96 -3.37 -25.21
N HIS A 201 -1.15 -3.29 -26.27
CA HIS A 201 -0.75 -4.45 -27.03
C HIS A 201 0.14 -5.38 -26.19
N TRP A 202 -0.21 -6.65 -26.12
CA TRP A 202 0.45 -7.65 -25.25
C TRP A 202 1.89 -7.96 -25.67
N SER A 203 2.21 -7.86 -26.96
CA SER A 203 3.53 -8.26 -27.50
C SER A 203 4.70 -7.33 -27.13
N THR A 204 4.42 -6.22 -26.45
CA THR A 204 5.38 -5.15 -26.18
C THR A 204 6.47 -5.60 -25.21
N LEU A 205 6.17 -6.49 -24.28
CA LEU A 205 7.21 -7.11 -23.46
C LEU A 205 7.98 -8.20 -24.24
N GLY A 206 7.67 -8.46 -25.51
CA GLY A 206 8.40 -9.45 -26.31
C GLY A 206 8.07 -10.91 -25.99
N MET A 207 8.77 -11.83 -26.66
CA MET A 207 8.55 -13.28 -26.50
C MET A 207 9.22 -13.85 -25.25
N THR A 208 10.32 -13.25 -24.79
CA THR A 208 11.13 -13.69 -23.66
C THR A 208 11.65 -12.49 -22.88
N THR A 209 12.19 -12.73 -21.69
CA THR A 209 12.68 -11.73 -20.73
C THR A 209 13.94 -11.00 -21.20
N LEU A 210 14.49 -11.36 -22.36
CA LEU A 210 15.69 -10.76 -22.95
C LEU A 210 15.40 -9.48 -23.73
N SER A 211 14.14 -9.19 -24.06
CA SER A 211 13.76 -8.00 -24.84
C SER A 211 12.47 -7.43 -24.28
N HIS A 212 12.46 -6.14 -23.95
CA HIS A 212 11.27 -5.45 -23.47
C HIS A 212 11.13 -4.11 -24.22
N ASP A 213 9.99 -3.90 -24.86
CA ASP A 213 9.51 -2.59 -25.27
C ASP A 213 8.50 -2.08 -24.22
N TRP A 214 8.95 -1.11 -23.43
CA TRP A 214 8.13 -0.50 -22.38
C TRP A 214 7.07 0.47 -22.91
N SER A 215 6.98 0.69 -24.23
CA SER A 215 5.94 1.50 -24.86
C SER A 215 4.54 0.92 -24.63
N CYS A 216 3.51 1.77 -24.60
CA CYS A 216 2.13 1.37 -24.33
C CYS A 216 1.19 1.62 -25.53
N PRO A 217 1.43 1.01 -26.71
CA PRO A 217 0.53 1.12 -27.84
C PRO A 217 -0.80 0.45 -27.54
N ALA A 218 -1.90 1.01 -28.04
CA ALA A 218 -3.22 0.40 -27.91
C ALA A 218 -3.29 -0.93 -28.67
N ARG A 219 -3.98 -1.93 -28.09
CA ARG A 219 -4.26 -3.22 -28.72
C ARG A 219 -5.10 -3.03 -29.98
N ASN A 220 -6.11 -2.16 -29.90
CA ASN A 220 -6.91 -1.74 -31.04
C ASN A 220 -6.44 -0.33 -31.48
N PRO A 221 -5.84 -0.18 -32.67
CA PRO A 221 -5.35 1.12 -33.15
C PRO A 221 -6.42 2.22 -33.24
N ASN A 222 -7.69 1.83 -33.40
CA ASN A 222 -8.82 2.77 -33.48
C ASN A 222 -9.39 3.14 -32.09
N LEU A 223 -8.84 2.57 -31.02
CA LEU A 223 -9.26 2.80 -29.64
C LEU A 223 -8.05 3.11 -28.75
N PRO A 224 -7.52 4.35 -28.80
CA PRO A 224 -6.35 4.76 -28.01
C PRO A 224 -6.55 4.56 -26.50
N ILE A 225 -5.46 4.31 -25.75
CA ILE A 225 -5.50 4.17 -24.28
C ILE A 225 -6.14 5.39 -23.59
N SER A 226 -6.01 6.58 -24.19
CA SER A 226 -6.59 7.83 -23.70
C SER A 226 -8.12 7.92 -23.86
N THR A 227 -8.78 6.99 -24.57
CA THR A 227 -10.24 6.98 -24.68
C THR A 227 -10.87 6.81 -23.30
N ALA A 228 -11.48 7.89 -22.80
CA ALA A 228 -11.91 7.98 -21.41
C ALA A 228 -13.28 7.35 -21.13
N LYS A 229 -14.17 7.28 -22.12
CA LYS A 229 -15.58 6.91 -21.95
C LYS A 229 -15.97 5.64 -22.69
N VAL A 230 -16.90 4.89 -22.10
CA VAL A 230 -17.53 3.70 -22.69
C VAL A 230 -18.21 4.09 -24.02
N ASN A 231 -18.32 3.14 -24.96
CA ASN A 231 -18.94 3.40 -26.26
C ASN A 231 -20.39 3.86 -26.07
N GLN A 232 -20.77 4.97 -26.70
CA GLN A 232 -22.11 5.55 -26.60
C GLN A 232 -23.21 4.57 -27.04
N ALA A 233 -22.92 3.66 -27.98
CA ALA A 233 -23.85 2.64 -28.45
C ALA A 233 -24.32 1.67 -27.36
N THR A 234 -23.60 1.56 -26.24
CA THR A 234 -23.99 0.74 -25.08
C THR A 234 -25.10 1.36 -24.24
N GLY A 235 -25.47 2.62 -24.48
CA GLY A 235 -26.33 3.39 -23.58
C GLY A 235 -25.65 3.86 -22.29
N LYS A 236 -24.38 3.49 -22.05
CA LYS A 236 -23.58 3.87 -20.88
C LYS A 236 -22.41 4.82 -21.21
N GLY A 237 -22.56 5.65 -22.24
CA GLY A 237 -21.49 6.56 -22.71
C GLY A 237 -20.98 7.58 -21.68
N SER A 238 -21.67 7.76 -20.55
CA SER A 238 -21.19 8.57 -19.43
C SER A 238 -20.19 7.84 -18.52
N TRP A 239 -20.18 6.51 -18.51
CA TRP A 239 -19.31 5.68 -17.67
C TRP A 239 -17.86 5.78 -18.14
N ASN A 240 -16.93 5.70 -17.19
CA ASN A 240 -15.52 5.67 -17.52
C ASN A 240 -15.15 4.34 -18.18
N ARG A 241 -14.35 4.40 -19.23
CA ARG A 241 -13.79 3.23 -19.89
C ARG A 241 -12.71 2.62 -19.02
N LEU A 242 -12.80 1.32 -18.79
CA LEU A 242 -11.84 0.56 -18.00
C LEU A 242 -10.53 0.36 -18.77
N PHE A 243 -9.44 0.09 -18.06
CA PHE A 243 -8.15 -0.24 -18.66
C PHE A 243 -7.64 -1.62 -18.23
N LEU A 244 -7.39 -2.49 -19.20
CA LEU A 244 -6.63 -3.73 -19.03
C LEU A 244 -5.18 -3.51 -19.47
N MET A 245 -4.27 -3.47 -18.52
CA MET A 245 -2.84 -3.40 -18.77
C MET A 245 -2.27 -4.81 -18.91
N ASN A 246 -1.91 -5.19 -20.14
CA ASN A 246 -1.16 -6.41 -20.43
C ASN A 246 0.31 -6.20 -20.05
N GLN A 247 0.78 -7.02 -19.10
CA GLN A 247 2.12 -7.00 -18.51
C GLN A 247 2.64 -8.45 -18.44
N PHE A 248 2.79 -9.08 -19.61
CA PHE A 248 3.32 -10.44 -19.71
C PHE A 248 4.03 -10.64 -21.07
N HIS A 249 4.91 -11.62 -21.12
CA HIS A 249 5.53 -12.09 -22.36
C HIS A 249 4.61 -13.00 -23.16
N GLY A 250 4.79 -13.01 -24.49
CA GLY A 250 4.08 -13.94 -25.38
C GLY A 250 4.52 -15.40 -25.25
N GLY A 251 5.70 -15.65 -24.67
CA GLY A 251 6.17 -16.97 -24.25
C GLY A 251 6.04 -17.15 -22.74
N THR A 252 6.14 -18.39 -22.27
CA THR A 252 6.11 -18.69 -20.84
C THR A 252 7.36 -18.12 -20.14
N SER A 253 7.15 -17.24 -19.16
CA SER A 253 8.19 -16.72 -18.27
C SER A 253 8.40 -17.63 -17.06
N THR A 254 9.64 -17.73 -16.57
CA THR A 254 9.88 -18.39 -15.28
C THR A 254 9.37 -17.52 -14.13
N ILE A 255 9.16 -18.15 -12.97
CA ILE A 255 8.77 -17.47 -11.73
C ILE A 255 9.77 -16.37 -11.36
N PHE A 256 11.08 -16.65 -11.47
CA PHE A 256 12.14 -15.71 -11.11
C PHE A 256 12.16 -14.52 -12.05
N ASP A 257 12.00 -14.76 -13.35
CA ASP A 257 12.00 -13.67 -14.33
C ASP A 257 10.77 -12.78 -14.18
N SER A 258 9.57 -13.37 -14.03
CA SER A 258 8.36 -12.59 -13.81
C SER A 258 8.46 -11.77 -12.52
N ALA A 259 9.00 -12.34 -11.42
CA ALA A 259 9.19 -11.59 -10.18
C ALA A 259 10.17 -10.41 -10.33
N ALA A 260 11.25 -10.60 -11.08
CA ALA A 260 12.32 -9.61 -11.22
C ALA A 260 12.04 -8.55 -12.31
N LYS A 261 11.11 -8.82 -13.23
CA LYS A 261 10.79 -7.96 -14.39
C LYS A 261 9.31 -7.64 -14.45
N ASP A 262 8.49 -8.54 -14.98
CA ASP A 262 7.07 -8.29 -15.29
C ASP A 262 6.27 -7.73 -14.11
N ASN A 263 6.42 -8.41 -12.96
CA ASN A 263 5.65 -8.17 -11.75
C ASN A 263 6.43 -7.35 -10.71
N ASN A 264 7.65 -6.90 -11.03
CA ASN A 264 8.42 -6.04 -10.13
C ASN A 264 7.81 -4.63 -10.10
N LEU A 265 7.73 -4.04 -8.91
CA LEU A 265 7.07 -2.76 -8.65
C LEU A 265 7.55 -1.64 -9.56
N THR A 266 8.86 -1.52 -9.77
CA THR A 266 9.46 -0.48 -10.62
C THR A 266 8.91 -0.55 -12.03
N TYR A 267 8.92 -1.74 -12.65
CA TYR A 267 8.47 -1.89 -14.03
C TYR A 267 6.95 -1.77 -14.16
N LEU A 268 6.19 -2.26 -13.17
CA LEU A 268 4.75 -2.04 -13.10
C LEU A 268 4.42 -0.54 -13.03
N ALA A 269 5.07 0.21 -12.15
CA ALA A 269 4.85 1.65 -11.97
C ALA A 269 5.24 2.44 -13.24
N ARG A 270 6.40 2.14 -13.84
CA ARG A 270 6.84 2.75 -15.10
C ARG A 270 5.90 2.45 -16.25
N ARG A 271 5.31 1.24 -16.30
CA ARG A 271 4.31 0.89 -17.31
C ARG A 271 3.04 1.72 -17.16
N VAL A 272 2.52 1.84 -15.93
CA VAL A 272 1.34 2.69 -15.65
C VAL A 272 1.59 4.14 -16.04
N GLU A 273 2.76 4.70 -15.71
CA GLU A 273 3.13 6.07 -16.10
C GLU A 273 3.23 6.23 -17.63
N THR A 274 3.86 5.26 -18.31
CA THR A 274 4.00 5.27 -19.78
C THR A 274 2.65 5.14 -20.50
N CYS A 275 1.72 4.36 -19.95
CA CYS A 275 0.35 4.26 -20.47
C CYS A 275 -0.50 5.51 -20.19
N GLY A 276 -0.13 6.33 -19.18
CA GLY A 276 -0.85 7.55 -18.82
C GLY A 276 -2.26 7.31 -18.26
N LYS A 277 -2.58 6.09 -17.84
CA LYS A 277 -3.89 5.69 -17.30
C LYS A 277 -3.72 4.62 -16.23
N THR A 278 -4.37 4.81 -15.08
CA THR A 278 -4.40 3.79 -14.01
C THR A 278 -5.15 2.54 -14.50
N PRO A 279 -4.55 1.35 -14.41
CA PRO A 279 -5.19 0.12 -14.84
C PRO A 279 -6.30 -0.29 -13.88
N ASN A 280 -7.42 -0.74 -14.42
CA ASN A 280 -8.42 -1.48 -13.66
C ASN A 280 -8.04 -2.95 -13.55
N PHE A 281 -7.34 -3.48 -14.55
CA PHE A 281 -6.88 -4.86 -14.57
C PHE A 281 -5.39 -4.88 -14.92
N ILE A 282 -4.59 -5.55 -14.10
CA ILE A 282 -3.16 -5.78 -14.38
C ILE A 282 -3.02 -7.24 -14.77
N GLY A 283 -2.97 -7.50 -16.08
CA GLY A 283 -2.83 -8.83 -16.68
C GLY A 283 -1.40 -9.31 -16.62
N ILE A 284 -1.13 -10.42 -15.93
CA ILE A 284 0.22 -10.95 -15.68
C ILE A 284 0.26 -12.48 -15.72
N ASN A 285 1.47 -13.03 -15.84
CA ASN A 285 1.80 -14.42 -15.50
C ASN A 285 2.38 -14.49 -14.08
N ASN A 286 2.43 -15.69 -13.48
CA ASN A 286 3.05 -15.98 -12.18
C ASN A 286 2.56 -15.05 -11.06
N TYR A 287 1.25 -14.88 -10.92
CA TYR A 287 0.64 -13.81 -10.09
C TYR A 287 1.03 -13.78 -8.61
N GLN A 288 1.51 -14.90 -8.06
CA GLN A 288 1.98 -14.99 -6.67
C GLN A 288 3.38 -14.39 -6.48
N ASN A 289 4.07 -14.04 -7.57
CA ASN A 289 5.46 -13.66 -7.58
C ASN A 289 5.61 -12.20 -8.02
N GLY A 290 6.35 -11.42 -7.24
CA GLY A 290 6.49 -9.96 -7.42
C GLY A 290 5.47 -9.15 -6.62
N ASP A 291 5.24 -7.92 -7.06
CA ASP A 291 4.60 -6.83 -6.31
C ASP A 291 3.18 -6.51 -6.78
N THR A 292 2.65 -7.24 -7.76
CA THR A 292 1.38 -6.86 -8.41
C THR A 292 0.20 -6.79 -7.44
N THR A 293 0.13 -7.71 -6.47
CA THR A 293 -0.96 -7.72 -5.48
C THR A 293 -0.95 -6.48 -4.57
N PRO A 294 0.14 -6.18 -3.83
CA PRO A 294 0.18 -4.95 -3.03
C PRO A 294 0.11 -3.69 -3.92
N TYR A 295 0.65 -3.69 -5.14
CA TYR A 295 0.55 -2.56 -6.04
C TYR A 295 -0.90 -2.28 -6.50
N ALA A 296 -1.64 -3.31 -6.93
CA ALA A 296 -3.06 -3.19 -7.31
C ALA A 296 -3.92 -2.67 -6.14
N LYS A 297 -3.65 -3.13 -4.92
CA LYS A 297 -4.31 -2.62 -3.72
C LYS A 297 -3.96 -1.15 -3.46
N ALA A 298 -2.70 -0.76 -3.62
CA ALA A 298 -2.25 0.62 -3.44
C ALA A 298 -2.84 1.59 -4.50
N LEU A 299 -3.01 1.14 -5.74
CA LEU A 299 -3.72 1.92 -6.78
C LEU A 299 -5.20 2.13 -6.41
N SER A 300 -5.85 1.10 -5.87
CA SER A 300 -7.26 1.14 -5.51
C SER A 300 -7.51 1.98 -4.25
N GLU A 301 -6.66 1.88 -3.24
CA GLU A 301 -6.96 2.35 -1.88
C GLU A 301 -6.05 3.48 -1.40
N GLY A 302 -4.93 3.71 -2.08
CA GLY A 302 -3.82 4.52 -1.59
C GLY A 302 -2.73 3.65 -0.99
N GLY A 303 -1.54 4.22 -0.88
CA GLY A 303 -0.39 3.50 -0.36
C GLY A 303 0.85 4.38 -0.20
N ILE A 304 1.87 3.75 0.34
CA ILE A 304 3.19 4.29 0.62
C ILE A 304 4.16 3.58 -0.33
N TYR A 305 4.88 4.35 -1.14
CA TYR A 305 5.86 3.87 -2.10
C TYR A 305 7.23 4.27 -1.61
N PHE A 306 8.11 3.31 -1.39
CA PHE A 306 9.49 3.53 -0.97
C PHE A 306 10.42 3.48 -2.18
N TRP A 307 11.46 4.31 -2.16
CA TRP A 307 12.35 4.50 -3.29
C TRP A 307 13.79 4.30 -2.86
N GLU A 308 14.59 3.70 -3.74
CA GLU A 308 16.03 3.48 -3.54
C GLU A 308 16.83 4.79 -3.53
N GLU A 309 16.26 5.87 -4.07
CA GLU A 309 16.91 7.18 -4.12
C GLU A 309 16.12 8.25 -3.38
N ASN A 310 16.81 9.34 -3.05
CA ASN A 310 16.20 10.48 -2.38
C ASN A 310 15.20 11.21 -3.29
N ASN A 311 14.29 11.98 -2.68
CA ASN A 311 13.23 12.75 -3.33
C ASN A 311 12.15 11.92 -4.04
N ALA A 312 12.08 10.62 -3.74
CA ALA A 312 11.24 9.68 -4.43
C ALA A 312 11.43 9.78 -5.96
N ASP A 313 12.68 9.72 -6.42
CA ASP A 313 12.99 9.88 -7.84
C ASP A 313 12.45 8.70 -8.65
N ARG A 314 11.51 8.98 -9.57
CA ARG A 314 10.86 7.97 -10.42
C ARG A 314 11.78 7.41 -11.51
N LYS A 315 12.93 8.05 -11.74
CA LYS A 315 13.97 7.52 -12.64
C LYS A 315 14.69 6.32 -12.05
N GLN A 316 14.56 6.14 -10.74
CA GLN A 316 15.19 5.10 -9.94
C GLN A 316 14.13 4.08 -9.52
N ASP A 317 14.54 3.04 -8.82
CA ASP A 317 13.70 1.91 -8.50
C ASP A 317 12.81 2.15 -7.28
N ALA A 318 11.58 1.65 -7.39
CA ALA A 318 10.62 1.59 -6.30
C ALA A 318 10.80 0.23 -5.61
N VAL A 319 11.26 0.25 -4.37
CA VAL A 319 11.76 -0.95 -3.67
C VAL A 319 10.74 -1.59 -2.74
N CYS A 320 9.61 -0.92 -2.50
CA CYS A 320 8.52 -1.44 -1.69
C CYS A 320 7.24 -0.61 -1.91
N VAL A 321 6.09 -1.27 -1.92
CA VAL A 321 4.78 -0.61 -1.82
C VAL A 321 3.99 -1.19 -0.66
N VAL A 322 3.50 -0.31 0.21
CA VAL A 322 2.66 -0.67 1.34
C VAL A 322 1.28 -0.05 1.14
N PRO A 323 0.25 -0.86 0.87
CA PRO A 323 -1.12 -0.35 0.74
C PRO A 323 -1.60 0.31 2.03
N ARG A 324 -2.57 1.21 1.90
CA ARG A 324 -3.27 1.82 3.04
C ARG A 324 -3.77 0.73 4.00
N GLY A 325 -3.50 0.93 5.29
CA GLY A 325 -3.88 0.01 6.37
C GLY A 325 -2.80 -0.08 7.43
N LYS A 326 -3.16 -0.64 8.59
CA LYS A 326 -2.17 -0.98 9.62
C LYS A 326 -1.32 -2.14 9.15
N THR A 327 0.00 -2.03 9.30
CA THR A 327 0.92 -3.12 8.97
C THR A 327 2.21 -3.03 9.76
N THR A 328 2.91 -4.15 9.88
CA THR A 328 4.27 -4.23 10.36
C THR A 328 5.02 -5.21 9.46
N LEU A 329 6.11 -4.75 8.87
CA LEU A 329 6.94 -5.51 7.94
C LEU A 329 8.37 -5.52 8.49
N SER A 330 8.94 -6.72 8.61
CA SER A 330 10.38 -6.92 8.77
C SER A 330 10.92 -7.37 7.41
N LEU A 331 11.93 -6.66 6.90
CA LEU A 331 12.39 -6.78 5.52
C LEU A 331 13.51 -7.84 5.40
N PRO A 332 13.65 -8.51 4.25
CA PRO A 332 12.78 -8.41 3.06
C PRO A 332 11.48 -9.20 3.22
N THR A 333 10.35 -8.67 2.73
CA THR A 333 9.06 -9.39 2.74
C THR A 333 8.05 -8.78 1.78
N ARG A 334 7.15 -9.58 1.22
CA ARG A 334 6.05 -9.12 0.33
C ARG A 334 6.54 -8.23 -0.83
N GLY A 335 7.70 -8.57 -1.38
CA GLY A 335 8.36 -7.82 -2.46
C GLY A 335 9.06 -6.53 -2.02
N CYS A 336 9.00 -6.17 -0.74
CA CYS A 336 9.79 -5.09 -0.17
C CYS A 336 11.23 -5.53 0.10
N GLU A 337 12.18 -4.80 -0.47
CA GLU A 337 13.63 -5.04 -0.37
C GLU A 337 14.20 -4.51 0.96
N ASN A 338 15.31 -5.09 1.43
CA ASN A 338 15.94 -4.75 2.70
C ASN A 338 17.16 -3.87 2.47
N ASP A 339 17.31 -2.81 3.27
CA ASP A 339 18.45 -1.89 3.20
C ASP A 339 18.59 -1.15 1.86
N GLU A 340 17.46 -0.84 1.21
CA GLU A 340 17.45 -0.10 -0.05
C GLU A 340 16.72 1.24 0.07
N ALA A 341 15.64 1.32 0.86
CA ALA A 341 14.80 2.51 0.89
C ALA A 341 15.50 3.74 1.51
N ARG A 342 15.47 4.86 0.79
CA ARG A 342 16.02 6.16 1.22
C ARG A 342 14.97 7.24 1.37
N SER A 343 13.87 7.13 0.63
CA SER A 343 12.78 8.09 0.66
C SER A 343 11.42 7.43 0.41
N LEU A 344 10.33 8.20 0.53
CA LEU A 344 9.00 7.69 0.20
C LEU A 344 8.12 8.73 -0.49
N SER A 345 7.12 8.24 -1.22
CA SER A 345 5.96 9.02 -1.66
C SER A 345 4.65 8.38 -1.23
N LEU A 346 3.64 9.20 -0.99
CA LEU A 346 2.34 8.82 -0.44
C LEU A 346 1.23 9.22 -1.41
N SER A 347 0.19 8.38 -1.48
CA SER A 347 -1.10 8.69 -2.12
C SER A 347 -2.24 8.07 -1.32
N GLY A 348 -3.39 8.75 -1.26
CA GLY A 348 -4.62 8.17 -0.70
C GLY A 348 -4.56 7.82 0.79
N MET A 349 -3.71 8.50 1.57
CA MET A 349 -3.49 8.20 3.00
C MET A 349 -4.35 9.09 3.91
N ALA A 350 -4.78 8.55 5.05
CA ALA A 350 -5.61 9.28 6.01
C ALA A 350 -4.78 10.20 6.92
N LYS A 351 -5.36 11.31 7.35
CA LYS A 351 -4.87 12.09 8.50
C LYS A 351 -4.69 11.17 9.71
N GLY A 352 -3.62 11.40 10.49
CA GLY A 352 -3.33 10.62 11.69
C GLY A 352 -2.65 9.27 11.42
N THR A 353 -2.40 8.93 10.14
CA THR A 353 -1.50 7.82 9.81
C THR A 353 -0.10 8.15 10.33
N ARG A 354 0.51 7.20 11.02
CA ARG A 354 1.91 7.22 11.41
C ARG A 354 2.68 6.13 10.69
N ILE A 355 3.85 6.48 10.18
CA ILE A 355 4.78 5.59 9.50
C ILE A 355 6.09 5.65 10.27
N THR A 356 6.59 4.50 10.70
CA THR A 356 7.91 4.37 11.32
C THR A 356 8.78 3.47 10.45
N VAL A 357 9.93 3.99 10.03
CA VAL A 357 10.99 3.22 9.36
C VAL A 357 12.16 3.04 10.31
N SER A 358 12.80 1.88 10.32
CA SER A 358 13.91 1.58 11.24
C SER A 358 14.98 0.71 10.59
N ASP A 359 16.23 0.91 11.01
CA ASP A 359 17.37 0.07 10.63
C ASP A 359 17.33 -1.29 11.35
N SER A 360 16.84 -1.31 12.59
CA SER A 360 16.67 -2.58 13.29
C SER A 360 15.42 -3.34 12.82
N LYS A 361 15.60 -4.61 12.40
CA LYS A 361 14.52 -5.57 12.09
C LYS A 361 13.50 -5.78 13.21
N ASP A 362 13.94 -5.62 14.47
CA ASP A 362 13.11 -5.74 15.66
C ASP A 362 12.57 -4.39 16.15
N GLY A 363 12.91 -3.28 15.47
CA GLY A 363 12.49 -1.93 15.84
C GLY A 363 13.21 -1.36 17.06
N ASN A 364 14.45 -1.79 17.30
CA ASN A 364 15.28 -1.25 18.38
C ASN A 364 15.49 0.27 18.19
N GLN A 365 14.92 1.08 19.09
CA GLN A 365 15.02 2.54 19.07
C GLN A 365 16.37 3.08 19.54
N ASN A 366 17.30 2.20 19.92
CA ASN A 366 18.70 2.56 20.08
C ASN A 366 19.42 2.62 18.72
N ASP A 367 18.82 2.18 17.62
CA ASP A 367 19.39 2.41 16.29
C ASP A 367 18.65 3.54 15.55
N ASP A 368 19.03 3.77 14.29
CA ASP A 368 18.36 4.74 13.42
C ASP A 368 16.89 4.39 13.19
N TYR A 369 16.02 5.38 13.40
CA TYR A 369 14.63 5.30 12.99
C TYR A 369 14.04 6.69 12.70
N THR A 370 13.04 6.73 11.83
CA THR A 370 12.33 7.95 11.47
C THR A 370 10.83 7.74 11.62
N VAL A 371 10.17 8.72 12.24
CA VAL A 371 8.72 8.74 12.46
C VAL A 371 8.10 9.85 11.62
N ILE A 372 7.11 9.48 10.82
CA ILE A 372 6.36 10.36 9.91
C ILE A 372 4.90 10.33 10.33
N ASN A 373 4.32 11.48 10.68
CA ASN A 373 2.91 11.61 11.03
C ASN A 373 2.20 12.50 10.01
N LEU A 374 1.07 12.04 9.46
CA LEU A 374 0.27 12.82 8.51
C LEU A 374 -0.72 13.74 9.23
N LYS A 375 -0.74 15.02 8.85
CA LYS A 375 -1.55 16.07 9.49
C LYS A 375 -2.88 16.34 8.80
N ARG A 376 -3.04 15.87 7.57
CA ARG A 376 -4.26 15.95 6.77
C ARG A 376 -4.42 14.70 5.90
N ASP A 377 -5.61 14.54 5.35
CA ASP A 377 -5.87 13.54 4.32
C ASP A 377 -5.12 13.87 3.03
N ILE A 378 -4.62 12.83 2.38
CA ILE A 378 -3.94 12.87 1.08
C ILE A 378 -4.89 12.24 0.06
N GLY A 379 -5.15 12.95 -1.04
CA GLY A 379 -6.02 12.44 -2.10
C GLY A 379 -5.45 11.22 -2.82
N ILE A 380 -6.29 10.36 -3.39
CA ILE A 380 -5.84 9.16 -4.14
C ILE A 380 -5.04 9.48 -5.41
N ASN A 381 -5.23 10.69 -5.95
CA ASN A 381 -4.49 11.20 -7.10
C ASN A 381 -3.40 12.21 -6.69
N GLU A 382 -3.23 12.43 -5.38
CA GLU A 382 -2.22 13.34 -4.85
C GLU A 382 -0.92 12.58 -4.60
N ARG A 383 0.22 13.21 -4.92
CA ARG A 383 1.55 12.69 -4.62
C ARG A 383 2.24 13.57 -3.59
N VAL A 384 2.46 13.06 -2.40
CA VAL A 384 3.23 13.73 -1.34
C VAL A 384 4.58 13.03 -1.18
N VAL A 385 5.67 13.79 -1.13
CA VAL A 385 7.03 13.26 -1.03
C VAL A 385 7.64 13.57 0.33
N ILE A 386 8.25 12.55 0.94
CA ILE A 386 9.21 12.68 2.04
C ILE A 386 10.61 12.46 1.45
N PRO A 387 11.45 13.51 1.34
CA PRO A 387 12.63 13.45 0.48
C PRO A 387 13.75 12.50 0.93
N THR A 388 13.93 12.29 2.23
CA THR A 388 14.96 11.43 2.82
C THR A 388 14.50 11.04 4.22
N PHE A 389 14.98 9.92 4.74
CA PHE A 389 14.73 9.52 6.12
C PHE A 389 15.71 10.16 7.11
N ASP A 390 16.80 10.77 6.65
CA ASP A 390 17.86 11.37 7.49
C ASP A 390 17.65 12.86 7.84
N ALA A 391 16.43 13.36 7.65
CA ALA A 391 16.08 14.75 7.94
C ALA A 391 14.75 14.92 8.69
N ASP A 392 14.60 16.09 9.31
CA ASP A 392 13.39 16.50 10.02
C ASP A 392 12.58 17.45 9.14
N TYR A 393 11.25 17.30 9.15
CA TYR A 393 10.37 18.15 8.36
C TYR A 393 9.10 18.50 9.13
N ASN A 394 8.61 19.72 8.94
CA ASN A 394 7.38 20.18 9.55
C ASN A 394 6.64 21.12 8.61
N ASN A 395 5.48 20.70 8.09
CA ASN A 395 4.63 21.54 7.26
C ASN A 395 3.15 21.22 7.53
N ASN A 396 2.24 21.73 6.71
CA ASN A 396 0.78 21.51 6.86
C ASN A 396 0.33 20.09 6.48
N THR A 397 1.17 19.32 5.80
CA THR A 397 0.86 17.97 5.33
C THR A 397 1.38 16.90 6.28
N TYR A 398 2.61 17.04 6.77
CA TYR A 398 3.26 16.03 7.59
C TYR A 398 4.22 16.62 8.62
N HIS A 399 4.54 15.78 9.62
CA HIS A 399 5.57 16.00 10.63
C HIS A 399 6.52 14.80 10.63
N VAL A 400 7.79 15.03 10.34
CA VAL A 400 8.84 14.00 10.26
C VAL A 400 9.92 14.31 11.26
N VAL A 401 10.28 13.31 12.05
CA VAL A 401 11.34 13.39 13.05
C VAL A 401 12.27 12.20 12.87
N ASN A 402 13.53 12.48 12.60
CA ASN A 402 14.59 11.47 12.49
C ASN A 402 15.34 11.34 13.83
N TYR A 403 15.57 10.10 14.25
CA TYR A 403 16.33 9.75 15.45
C TYR A 403 17.64 9.08 15.02
N ARG A 404 18.60 9.91 14.61
CA ARG A 404 19.88 9.47 14.04
C ARG A 404 20.78 8.75 15.05
N ASN A 405 21.39 7.67 14.58
CA ASN A 405 22.59 7.04 15.10
C ASN A 405 23.73 7.14 14.07
N ASN A 406 23.70 6.38 12.97
CA ASN A 406 24.69 6.36 11.90
C ASN A 406 24.11 6.58 10.48
N GLY A 407 22.81 6.91 10.39
CA GLY A 407 22.10 7.25 9.16
C GLY A 407 21.25 6.10 8.61
N LEU A 408 20.03 6.43 8.19
CA LEU A 408 18.96 5.48 7.88
C LEU A 408 18.73 5.26 6.38
N ASP A 409 19.11 6.23 5.54
CA ASP A 409 18.92 6.14 4.10
C ASP A 409 19.67 4.91 3.55
N GLY A 410 18.93 3.95 2.98
CA GLY A 410 19.51 2.73 2.41
C GLY A 410 19.86 1.70 3.48
N LYS A 411 19.18 1.76 4.63
CA LYS A 411 19.31 0.77 5.71
C LYS A 411 17.96 0.40 6.33
N VAL A 412 16.85 0.77 5.70
CA VAL A 412 15.54 0.44 6.25
C VAL A 412 15.35 -1.07 6.20
N SER A 413 15.24 -1.68 7.38
CA SER A 413 14.95 -3.12 7.55
C SER A 413 13.59 -3.38 8.20
N ARG A 414 12.89 -2.34 8.67
CA ARG A 414 11.55 -2.46 9.27
C ARG A 414 10.66 -1.29 8.93
N ILE A 415 9.40 -1.57 8.60
CA ILE A 415 8.34 -0.59 8.33
C ILE A 415 7.14 -0.88 9.23
N VAL A 416 6.66 0.13 9.94
CA VAL A 416 5.40 0.08 10.71
C VAL A 416 4.48 1.18 10.23
N VAL A 417 3.24 0.82 9.91
CA VAL A 417 2.17 1.76 9.59
C VAL A 417 1.06 1.55 10.62
N ASP A 418 0.74 2.60 11.36
CA ASP A 418 -0.30 2.58 12.38
C ASP A 418 -1.08 3.92 12.43
N GLU A 419 -1.94 4.06 13.42
CA GLU A 419 -2.65 5.29 13.72
C GLU A 419 -2.09 5.90 14.98
N SER A 420 -1.79 7.20 14.93
CA SER A 420 -1.58 7.96 16.15
C SER A 420 -2.01 9.40 15.99
N THR A 421 -2.92 9.82 16.85
CA THR A 421 -3.35 11.22 17.01
C THR A 421 -2.47 11.99 18.01
N SER A 422 -1.56 11.29 18.71
CA SER A 422 -0.69 11.88 19.72
C SER A 422 0.65 12.33 19.13
N ASP A 423 1.07 13.55 19.47
CA ASP A 423 2.42 14.06 19.20
C ASP A 423 3.44 13.31 20.05
N SER A 424 4.20 12.42 19.41
CA SER A 424 5.04 11.40 20.03
C SER A 424 6.48 11.86 20.30
N LEU A 425 6.74 13.16 20.28
CA LEU A 425 8.08 13.69 20.57
C LEU A 425 8.46 13.39 22.03
N ARG A 426 9.59 12.68 22.18
CA ARG A 426 10.13 12.34 23.50
C ARG A 426 10.90 13.53 24.08
N PRO A 427 10.75 13.86 25.38
CA PRO A 427 11.53 14.90 26.03
C PRO A 427 12.95 14.41 26.30
N ILE A 428 13.75 14.31 25.24
CA ILE A 428 15.12 13.80 25.27
C ILE A 428 16.05 14.74 24.49
N MET A 429 17.33 14.68 24.83
CA MET A 429 18.43 15.12 23.97
C MET A 429 19.23 13.92 23.50
N MET A 430 19.70 13.97 22.25
CA MET A 430 20.72 13.05 21.73
C MET A 430 22.00 13.83 21.47
N MET A 431 23.13 13.25 21.88
CA MET A 431 24.47 13.84 21.73
C MET A 431 25.30 13.03 20.73
N TYR A 432 26.20 13.70 20.00
CA TYR A 432 26.89 13.13 18.84
C TYR A 432 28.40 13.41 18.85
N GLU A 433 29.18 12.47 18.29
CA GLU A 433 30.65 12.52 18.23
C GLU A 433 31.17 13.61 17.28
N GLY A 434 30.38 14.00 16.28
CA GLY A 434 30.74 14.92 15.21
C GLY A 434 30.03 16.27 15.34
N ASN A 435 30.67 17.34 14.86
CA ASN A 435 29.98 18.62 14.66
C ASN A 435 28.88 18.48 13.61
N ASN A 436 27.84 19.31 13.72
CA ASN A 436 26.64 19.26 12.86
C ASN A 436 25.93 17.90 12.83
N ILE A 437 26.02 17.10 13.89
CA ILE A 437 25.37 15.78 13.99
C ILE A 437 25.87 14.83 12.89
N SER A 438 27.13 14.97 12.47
CA SER A 438 27.69 14.26 11.31
C SER A 438 28.16 12.83 11.61
N GLN A 439 28.41 12.48 12.87
CA GLN A 439 28.90 11.16 13.29
C GLN A 439 27.92 10.47 14.25
N ASN A 440 28.37 9.37 14.86
CA ASN A 440 27.55 8.48 15.66
C ASN A 440 26.94 9.17 16.88
N ARG A 441 25.81 8.65 17.33
CA ARG A 441 25.20 9.03 18.60
C ARG A 441 26.05 8.48 19.75
N VAL A 442 26.46 9.37 20.65
CA VAL A 442 27.17 9.02 21.88
C VAL A 442 26.21 8.46 22.92
N CYS A 443 25.15 9.20 23.24
CA CYS A 443 24.13 8.78 24.20
C CYS A 443 22.84 9.61 24.07
N THR A 444 21.81 9.16 24.76
CA THR A 444 20.50 9.82 24.87
C THR A 444 20.22 10.14 26.33
N VAL A 445 19.75 11.35 26.61
CA VAL A 445 19.51 11.82 27.99
C VAL A 445 18.11 12.43 28.10
N PRO A 446 17.29 12.05 29.11
CA PRO A 446 16.00 12.66 29.36
C PRO A 446 16.10 14.16 29.75
N LEU A 447 15.10 14.94 29.33
CA LEU A 447 15.00 16.39 29.59
C LEU A 447 13.82 16.76 30.50
N ASN A 448 13.01 15.79 30.92
CA ASN A 448 11.86 15.98 31.80
C ASN A 448 12.17 15.73 33.28
N VAL A 449 13.45 15.70 33.64
CA VAL A 449 13.97 15.46 34.98
C VAL A 449 15.29 16.21 35.11
N SER A 450 15.50 16.88 36.24
CA SER A 450 16.79 17.48 36.54
C SER A 450 17.80 16.38 36.87
N ASP A 451 18.98 16.46 36.27
CA ASP A 451 20.03 15.46 36.39
C ASP A 451 21.40 16.15 36.34
N SER A 452 22.41 15.60 37.01
CA SER A 452 23.76 16.13 37.01
C SER A 452 24.73 14.97 37.10
N PHE A 453 25.57 14.82 36.07
CA PHE A 453 26.34 13.60 35.92
C PHE A 453 27.67 13.75 35.21
N ASN A 454 28.58 12.87 35.60
CA ASN A 454 29.86 12.65 34.95
C ASN A 454 29.70 11.67 33.78
N MET A 455 30.25 12.02 32.60
CA MET A 455 30.05 11.24 31.38
C MET A 455 30.62 9.82 31.47
N LYS A 456 31.71 9.61 32.22
CA LYS A 456 32.39 8.31 32.34
C LYS A 456 31.64 7.28 33.21
N THR A 457 30.86 7.74 34.19
CA THR A 457 30.34 6.87 35.27
C THR A 457 28.82 6.80 35.33
N HIS A 458 28.11 7.55 34.49
CA HIS A 458 26.66 7.63 34.57
C HIS A 458 25.91 6.50 33.86
N LYS A 459 24.69 6.22 34.35
CA LYS A 459 23.75 5.21 33.83
C LYS A 459 23.26 5.43 32.40
N HIS A 460 23.53 6.58 31.79
CA HIS A 460 23.08 6.90 30.41
C HIS A 460 24.00 6.31 29.32
N GLY A 461 25.12 5.66 29.70
CA GLY A 461 26.04 5.01 28.76
C GLY A 461 26.83 5.97 27.88
N CYS A 462 26.98 7.23 28.31
CA CYS A 462 27.73 8.24 27.56
C CYS A 462 29.23 7.91 27.50
N ARG A 463 29.87 8.27 26.38
CA ARG A 463 31.32 8.22 26.25
C ARG A 463 31.92 9.56 26.65
N ASN A 464 32.96 9.51 27.47
CA ASN A 464 33.69 10.69 27.93
C ASN A 464 34.50 11.30 26.77
N ASP A 465 34.54 12.63 26.67
CA ASP A 465 35.37 13.35 25.68
C ASP A 465 35.06 13.02 24.21
N GLU A 466 33.82 12.63 23.92
CA GLU A 466 33.40 12.35 22.54
C GLU A 466 32.41 13.40 22.00
N VAL A 467 31.58 13.98 22.87
CA VAL A 467 30.44 14.81 22.44
C VAL A 467 30.88 16.15 21.83
N ARG A 468 30.35 16.45 20.65
CA ARG A 468 30.61 17.68 19.86
C ARG A 468 29.35 18.42 19.43
N SER A 469 28.24 17.73 19.26
CA SER A 469 26.95 18.37 18.95
C SER A 469 25.80 17.68 19.65
N LEU A 470 24.63 18.32 19.67
CA LEU A 470 23.41 17.69 20.19
C LEU A 470 22.16 18.07 19.40
N LYS A 471 21.11 17.26 19.57
CA LYS A 471 19.75 17.50 19.08
C LYS A 471 18.77 17.41 20.24
N LEU A 472 18.01 18.47 20.47
CA LEU A 472 16.93 18.55 21.45
C LEU A 472 15.62 18.17 20.77
N PHE A 473 14.93 17.15 21.24
CA PHE A 473 13.68 16.68 20.61
C PHE A 473 12.45 17.36 21.20
N LYS A 474 12.40 17.46 22.53
CA LYS A 474 11.35 18.19 23.26
C LYS A 474 11.89 18.72 24.58
N ALA A 475 11.65 20.00 24.86
CA ALA A 475 12.16 20.66 26.06
C ALA A 475 11.23 21.79 26.52
N THR A 476 11.09 21.95 27.83
CA THR A 476 10.23 22.98 28.44
C THR A 476 10.95 24.31 28.57
N LYS A 477 10.27 25.40 28.22
CA LYS A 477 10.72 26.78 28.41
C LYS A 477 11.23 27.02 29.83
N GLY A 478 12.39 27.67 29.93
CA GLY A 478 13.04 28.00 31.19
C GLY A 478 13.87 26.86 31.80
N SER A 479 13.89 25.68 31.17
CA SER A 479 14.92 24.67 31.44
C SER A 479 16.29 25.16 30.95
N SER A 480 17.37 24.59 31.49
CA SER A 480 18.72 24.87 31.02
C SER A 480 19.60 23.62 31.05
N LEU A 481 20.63 23.63 30.21
CA LEU A 481 21.62 22.57 30.09
C LEU A 481 23.01 23.18 30.27
N VAL A 482 23.90 22.49 30.97
CA VAL A 482 25.29 22.91 31.16
C VAL A 482 26.21 21.76 30.78
N PHE A 483 27.19 22.04 29.94
CA PHE A 483 28.20 21.09 29.49
C PHE A 483 29.58 21.62 29.86
N ALA A 484 30.35 20.84 30.61
CA ALA A 484 31.68 21.24 31.08
C ALA A 484 32.75 20.23 30.68
N GLY A 485 33.94 20.77 30.38
CA GLY A 485 35.11 19.94 30.06
C GLY A 485 35.67 19.19 31.27
N ASN A 486 35.44 19.71 32.48
CA ASN A 486 35.93 19.09 33.71
C ASN A 486 34.97 18.01 34.22
N PRO A 487 35.46 16.80 34.59
CA PRO A 487 34.63 15.72 35.11
C PRO A 487 33.84 16.06 36.39
N ASN A 488 34.31 17.04 37.18
CA ASN A 488 33.64 17.50 38.40
C ASN A 488 32.63 18.63 38.15
N GLY A 489 32.44 19.04 36.90
CA GLY A 489 31.52 20.13 36.53
C GLY A 489 32.10 21.54 36.71
N SER A 490 33.38 21.70 37.05
CA SER A 490 34.00 23.03 37.12
C SER A 490 34.24 23.63 35.73
N HIS A 491 34.11 24.95 35.61
CA HIS A 491 34.20 25.64 34.30
C HIS A 491 35.64 25.97 33.87
N ASN A 492 36.66 25.52 34.62
CA ASN A 492 38.07 25.80 34.35
C ASN A 492 38.61 25.19 33.05
N GLN A 493 37.93 24.18 32.50
CA GLN A 493 38.27 23.55 31.22
C GLN A 493 37.31 23.97 30.10
N GLY A 494 36.54 25.04 30.30
CA GLY A 494 35.52 25.51 29.38
C GLY A 494 34.13 25.00 29.73
N VAL A 495 33.12 25.77 29.36
CA VAL A 495 31.71 25.49 29.63
C VAL A 495 30.83 26.02 28.51
N THR A 496 29.76 25.30 28.22
CA THR A 496 28.67 25.77 27.36
C THR A 496 27.34 25.63 28.08
N GLU A 497 26.62 26.74 28.17
CA GLU A 497 25.29 26.83 28.77
C GLU A 497 24.24 27.03 27.68
N ILE A 498 23.18 26.23 27.74
CA ILE A 498 22.04 26.30 26.81
C ILE A 498 20.80 26.63 27.61
N SER A 499 20.22 27.81 27.38
CA SER A 499 18.94 28.22 27.96
C SER A 499 17.79 27.95 26.98
N ILE A 500 16.73 27.29 27.43
CA ILE A 500 15.52 27.08 26.64
C ILE A 500 14.60 28.31 26.77
N LEU A 501 14.47 29.09 25.69
CA LEU A 501 13.75 30.36 25.65
C LEU A 501 12.24 30.20 25.33
N LYS A 502 11.89 29.15 24.59
CA LYS A 502 10.52 28.74 24.24
C LYS A 502 10.40 27.22 24.33
N ASP A 503 9.18 26.72 24.50
CA ASP A 503 8.93 25.27 24.42
C ASP A 503 9.40 24.74 23.07
N ILE A 504 10.16 23.64 23.12
CA ILE A 504 10.65 22.94 21.94
C ILE A 504 9.69 21.79 21.69
N ASP A 505 8.88 21.91 20.65
CA ASP A 505 7.97 20.85 20.14
C ASP A 505 8.32 20.47 18.69
N PHE A 506 9.52 20.84 18.23
CA PHE A 506 10.14 20.39 17.00
C PHE A 506 11.67 20.37 17.18
N PRO A 507 12.42 19.40 16.65
CA PRO A 507 13.82 19.24 17.01
C PRO A 507 14.71 20.46 16.73
N VAL A 508 15.51 20.85 17.73
CA VAL A 508 16.50 21.94 17.63
C VAL A 508 17.91 21.36 17.67
N ARG A 509 18.75 21.77 16.71
CA ARG A 509 20.14 21.32 16.60
C ARG A 509 21.09 22.34 17.23
N ILE A 510 22.08 21.83 17.95
CA ILE A 510 23.22 22.60 18.46
C ILE A 510 24.45 22.01 17.79
N ASN A 511 24.97 22.71 16.79
CA ASN A 511 25.94 22.15 15.86
C ASN A 511 27.37 22.02 16.41
N SER A 512 27.70 22.78 17.45
CA SER A 512 28.97 22.78 18.17
C SER A 512 28.74 23.39 19.55
N PHE A 513 29.47 22.95 20.56
CA PHE A 513 29.50 23.56 21.89
C PHE A 513 30.49 24.73 21.98
N ASP A 514 31.44 24.84 21.05
CA ASP A 514 32.46 25.91 21.02
C ASP A 514 31.96 27.24 20.43
N THR A 515 30.68 27.35 20.11
CA THR A 515 30.09 28.54 19.48
C THR A 515 28.93 29.08 20.30
N SER A 516 28.88 30.41 20.45
CA SER A 516 27.74 31.10 21.07
C SER A 516 26.78 31.58 19.99
N PHE A 517 25.49 31.37 20.20
CA PHE A 517 24.45 31.90 19.32
C PHE A 517 23.12 32.00 20.07
N THR A 518 22.16 32.72 19.50
CA THR A 518 20.79 32.77 20.00
C THR A 518 19.83 32.69 18.84
N ASN A 519 18.80 31.88 18.97
CA ASN A 519 17.64 31.85 18.10
C ASN A 519 16.37 31.98 18.95
N GLU A 520 15.20 31.75 18.35
CA GLU A 520 13.94 31.91 19.08
C GLU A 520 13.69 30.84 20.17
N TYR A 521 14.33 29.66 20.07
CA TYR A 521 14.12 28.53 20.98
C TYR A 521 15.20 28.44 22.05
N VAL A 522 16.45 28.77 21.71
CA VAL A 522 17.60 28.57 22.58
C VAL A 522 18.57 29.75 22.55
N ARG A 523 19.23 29.95 23.68
CA ARG A 523 20.45 30.76 23.79
C ARG A 523 21.60 29.86 24.22
N VAL A 524 22.64 29.78 23.40
CA VAL A 524 23.86 29.02 23.65
C VAL A 524 24.99 29.99 23.97
N VAL A 525 25.64 29.80 25.12
CA VAL A 525 26.75 30.64 25.59
C VAL A 525 27.93 29.75 25.91
N HIS A 526 28.99 29.86 25.12
CA HIS A 526 30.28 29.22 25.36
C HIS A 526 31.23 30.17 26.09
N ARG A 527 31.98 29.66 27.07
CA ARG A 527 33.03 30.40 27.79
C ARG A 527 34.24 29.52 28.05
N GLY A 528 35.43 30.13 27.98
CA GLY A 528 36.69 29.48 28.32
C GLY A 528 37.29 28.69 27.15
N ASN A 529 37.89 27.54 27.46
CA ASN A 529 38.55 26.68 26.47
C ASN A 529 37.53 25.93 25.62
N LYS A 530 37.94 25.53 24.42
CA LYS A 530 37.18 24.64 23.54
C LYS A 530 36.86 23.30 24.23
N ILE A 531 35.59 22.90 24.19
CA ILE A 531 35.05 21.68 24.80
C ILE A 531 34.46 20.68 23.79
N ASP A 532 34.37 21.00 22.49
CA ASP A 532 33.98 20.02 21.47
C ASP A 532 34.90 18.78 21.53
N GLY A 533 34.33 17.61 21.85
CA GLY A 533 35.08 16.36 22.02
C GLY A 533 35.93 16.35 23.30
N LYS A 534 35.52 17.09 24.32
CA LYS A 534 36.14 17.11 25.66
C LYS A 534 35.13 17.22 26.79
N ILE A 535 33.83 17.03 26.50
CA ILE A 535 32.79 17.13 27.52
C ILE A 535 32.88 15.92 28.44
N SER A 536 33.08 16.21 29.74
CA SER A 536 33.20 15.19 30.80
C SER A 536 32.09 15.30 31.86
N HIS A 537 31.31 16.39 31.88
CA HIS A 537 30.21 16.58 32.81
C HIS A 537 29.02 17.30 32.15
N THR A 538 27.80 16.88 32.48
CA THR A 538 26.56 17.46 31.97
C THR A 538 25.57 17.68 33.10
N GLN A 539 24.87 18.82 33.08
CA GLN A 539 23.77 19.13 33.97
C GLN A 539 22.53 19.48 33.17
N VAL A 540 21.40 18.89 33.55
CA VAL A 540 20.07 19.18 33.08
C VAL A 540 19.31 19.82 34.23
N HIS A 541 18.90 21.07 34.07
CA HIS A 541 17.95 21.73 34.96
C HIS A 541 16.59 21.75 34.27
N TYR A 542 15.71 20.84 34.69
CA TYR A 542 14.33 20.79 34.21
C TYR A 542 13.47 21.77 34.99
N LYS A 543 12.88 22.75 34.29
CA LYS A 543 11.86 23.61 34.88
C LYS A 543 10.50 22.91 34.81
N ASN A 544 10.05 22.36 35.93
CA ASN A 544 8.73 21.74 36.01
C ASN A 544 7.63 22.81 35.88
N PRO A 545 6.77 22.76 34.84
CA PRO A 545 5.73 23.76 34.63
C PRO A 545 4.60 23.70 35.69
N LEU A 546 4.53 22.62 36.49
CA LEU A 546 3.54 22.44 37.55
C LEU A 546 3.98 23.01 38.91
N LEU A 547 5.26 23.34 39.06
CA LEU A 547 5.81 23.94 40.29
C LEU A 547 6.03 25.43 40.00
N LYS A 548 5.21 26.29 40.62
CA LYS A 548 5.30 27.75 40.50
C LYS A 548 6.45 28.32 41.31
#